data_AF-A0A433RL58-F1
#
_entry.id   AF-A0A433RL58-F1
#
_cell.length_a   1.000
_cell.length_b   1.000
_cell.length_c   1.000
_cell.angle_alpha   90.00
_cell.angle_beta   90.00
_cell.angle_gamma   90.00
#
_symmetry.space_group_name_H-M   'P 1'
#
loop_
_entity.id
_entity.type
_entity.pdbx_description
1 polymer ?
#
loop_
_entity_poly.entity_id
_entity_poly.type
_entity_poly.pdbx_seq_one_letter_code
_entity_poly.pdbx_strand_id
1 'polypeptide(L)' 'MPNGVSCSVSNCSFWGEGNLCAASRIAIEIDAHSKRKFEDAEFAEEGFAEHQDVAGSSKTTCCLTFKPKE' A
#
# COMPACT_ATOMS: atom_id res chain seq x y z
N MET A 1 -17.19 -1.51 -1.29
CA MET A 1 -16.06 -1.44 -0.33
C MET A 1 -16.64 -1.27 1.07
N PRO A 2 -16.37 -2.12 2.06
CA PRO A 2 -16.85 -1.89 3.42
C PRO A 2 -16.04 -0.76 4.06
N ASN A 3 -16.72 0.30 4.51
CA ASN A 3 -16.28 1.38 5.40
C ASN A 3 -14.83 1.93 5.25
N GLY A 4 -14.53 2.52 4.09
CA GLY A 4 -14.02 3.90 4.05
C GLY A 4 -12.53 4.18 4.26
N VAL A 5 -11.61 3.27 3.92
CA VAL A 5 -10.18 3.64 3.79
C VAL A 5 -10.00 4.38 2.46
N SER A 6 -9.75 5.69 2.52
CA SER A 6 -9.39 6.50 1.35
C SER A 6 -7.88 6.59 1.25
N CYS A 7 -7.34 6.10 0.14
CA CYS A 7 -5.91 6.21 -0.12
C CYS A 7 -5.66 7.12 -1.33
N SER A 8 -4.78 8.11 -1.15
CA SER A 8 -4.23 8.91 -2.25
C SER A 8 -2.82 8.42 -2.56
N VAL A 9 -2.59 8.03 -3.81
CA VAL A 9 -1.33 7.43 -4.29
C VAL A 9 -0.84 8.20 -5.49
N SER A 10 0.41 8.64 -5.47
CA SER A 10 0.99 9.48 -6.52
C SER A 10 1.34 8.71 -7.81
N ASN A 11 1.44 7.38 -7.73
CA ASN A 11 1.90 6.49 -8.80
C ASN A 11 1.00 5.25 -8.99
N CYS A 12 -0.30 5.35 -8.69
CA CYS A 12 -1.22 4.23 -8.92
C CYS A 12 -1.13 3.78 -10.39
N SER A 13 -1.13 2.47 -10.61
CA SER A 13 -1.21 1.91 -11.96
C SER A 13 -2.55 1.25 -12.26
N PHE A 14 -3.47 1.32 -11.29
CA PHE A 14 -4.82 0.78 -11.33
C PHE A 14 -5.84 1.92 -11.27
N TRP A 15 -5.60 3.01 -11.99
CA TRP A 15 -6.52 4.14 -11.99
C TRP A 15 -7.89 3.71 -12.52
N GLY A 16 -8.93 4.04 -11.75
CA GLY A 16 -10.32 3.98 -12.17
C GLY A 16 -10.89 5.36 -12.49
N GLU A 17 -12.20 5.43 -12.67
CA GLU A 17 -12.89 6.69 -12.92
C GLU A 17 -12.83 7.63 -11.70
N GLY A 18 -12.86 8.94 -11.97
CA GLY A 18 -12.93 9.95 -10.91
C GLY A 18 -11.65 10.16 -10.10
N ASN A 19 -10.47 9.83 -10.66
CA ASN A 19 -9.17 9.94 -9.97
C ASN A 19 -9.06 9.07 -8.70
N LEU A 20 -9.68 7.89 -8.76
CA LEU A 20 -9.64 6.91 -7.68
C LEU A 20 -8.76 5.73 -8.08
N CYS A 21 -7.91 5.28 -7.16
CA CYS A 21 -7.14 4.06 -7.36
C CYS A 21 -8.07 2.85 -7.14
N ALA A 22 -8.28 2.04 -8.18
CA ALA A 22 -9.14 0.87 -8.21
C ALA A 22 -8.37 -0.45 -8.05
N ALA A 23 -7.23 -0.41 -7.33
CA ALA A 23 -6.46 -1.61 -7.03
C ALA A 23 -7.30 -2.61 -6.21
N SER A 24 -7.26 -3.89 -6.59
CA SER A 24 -8.00 -4.94 -5.86
C SER A 24 -7.44 -5.21 -4.46
N ARG A 25 -6.17 -4.86 -4.23
CA ARG A 25 -5.44 -5.00 -2.97
C ARG A 25 -4.52 -3.79 -2.76
N ILE A 26 -4.44 -3.33 -1.52
CA ILE A 26 -3.54 -2.25 -1.09
C ILE A 26 -2.87 -2.68 0.23
N ALA A 27 -1.64 -2.26 0.45
CA ALA A 27 -0.97 -2.33 1.76
C ALA A 27 -0.85 -0.91 2.34
N ILE A 28 -1.00 -0.78 3.65
CA ILE A 28 -0.73 0.46 4.39
C ILE A 28 0.58 0.27 5.15
N GLU A 29 1.49 1.24 5.04
CA GLU A 29 2.85 1.15 5.56
C GLU A 29 3.30 2.52 6.11
N ILE A 30 4.32 2.56 6.97
CA ILE A 30 4.93 3.81 7.43
C ILE A 30 5.76 4.45 6.31
N ASP A 31 5.68 5.76 6.15
CA ASP A 31 6.39 6.50 5.09
C ASP A 31 7.90 6.23 5.06
N ALA A 32 8.50 6.05 6.24
CA ALA A 32 9.91 5.70 6.40
C ALA A 32 10.29 4.39 5.67
N HIS A 33 9.32 3.50 5.48
CA HIS A 33 9.47 2.18 4.86
C HIS A 33 9.00 2.15 3.39
N SER A 34 8.55 3.27 2.84
CA SER A 34 8.09 3.38 1.45
C SER A 34 9.09 2.92 0.39
N LYS A 35 10.39 2.88 0.74
CA LYS A 35 11.49 2.43 -0.13
C LYS A 35 11.93 0.99 0.10
N ARG A 36 11.32 0.27 1.05
CA ARG A 36 11.59 -1.16 1.22
C ARG A 36 11.22 -1.85 -0.10
N LYS A 37 12.13 -2.68 -0.59
CA LYS A 37 11.95 -3.40 -1.86
C LYS A 37 10.90 -4.49 -1.63
N PHE A 38 9.64 -4.14 -1.89
CA PHE A 38 8.55 -5.12 -2.01
C PHE A 38 8.44 -5.68 -3.43
N GLU A 39 9.40 -5.38 -4.32
CA GLU A 39 9.43 -5.78 -5.73
C GLU A 39 9.29 -7.30 -5.91
N ASP A 40 9.87 -8.06 -4.98
CA ASP A 40 9.81 -9.53 -4.98
C ASP A 40 8.86 -10.11 -3.93
N ALA A 41 8.31 -9.27 -3.06
CA ALA A 41 7.50 -9.71 -1.92
C ALA A 41 6.07 -10.06 -2.36
N GLU A 42 5.69 -11.31 -2.18
CA GLU A 42 4.29 -11.71 -2.34
C GLU A 42 3.47 -11.23 -1.13
N PHE A 43 2.22 -10.80 -1.38
CA PHE A 43 1.32 -10.30 -0.32
C PHE A 43 1.06 -11.32 0.79
N ALA A 44 1.32 -12.61 0.54
CA ALA A 44 1.20 -13.70 1.50
C ALA A 44 2.52 -14.10 2.17
N GLU A 45 3.63 -13.44 1.84
CA GLU A 45 4.95 -13.77 2.38
C GLU A 45 5.20 -13.08 3.73
N GLU A 46 5.90 -13.78 4.62
CA GLU A 46 6.15 -13.43 6.03
C GLU A 46 6.85 -12.06 6.23
N GLY A 47 7.42 -11.50 5.16
CA GLY A 47 8.07 -10.19 5.15
C GLY A 47 7.17 -8.98 5.45
N PHE A 48 5.84 -9.14 5.39
CA PHE A 48 4.88 -8.11 5.84
C PHE A 48 4.49 -8.22 7.32
N ALA A 49 4.75 -9.36 7.97
CA ALA A 49 4.25 -9.64 9.32
C ALA A 49 5.28 -9.40 10.44
N GLU A 50 6.57 -9.40 10.12
CA GLU A 50 7.63 -9.45 11.14
C GLU A 50 8.09 -8.10 11.72
N HIS A 51 7.52 -6.97 11.29
CA HIS A 51 7.83 -5.69 11.93
C HIS A 51 6.56 -5.00 12.45
N GLN A 52 6.54 -4.78 13.76
CA GLN A 52 5.50 -4.03 14.46
C GLN A 52 6.05 -2.64 14.77
N ASP A 53 5.88 -1.70 13.85
CA ASP A 53 6.09 -0.30 14.20
C ASP A 53 4.77 0.41 14.41
N VAL A 54 4.85 1.47 15.20
CA VAL A 54 3.72 2.33 15.50
C VAL A 54 3.93 3.65 14.78
N ALA A 55 3.04 3.95 13.84
CA ALA A 55 2.94 5.29 13.29
C ALA A 55 2.43 6.24 14.39
N GLY A 56 3.21 7.27 14.73
CA GLY A 56 2.78 8.29 15.70
C GLY A 56 1.60 9.13 15.22
N SER A 57 1.30 9.13 13.91
CA SER A 57 0.10 9.77 13.34
C SER A 57 -0.27 9.13 12.00
N SER A 58 -1.51 9.33 11.55
CA SER A 58 -1.95 8.90 10.21
C SER A 58 -1.25 9.62 9.05
N LYS A 59 -0.56 10.74 9.31
CA LYS A 59 0.19 11.47 8.28
C LYS A 59 1.54 10.84 7.96
N THR A 60 2.00 9.88 8.77
CA THR A 60 3.27 9.18 8.57
C THR A 60 3.04 7.77 8.00
N THR A 61 1.88 7.55 7.39
CA THR A 61 1.54 6.31 6.70
C THR A 61 1.28 6.57 5.21
N CYS A 62 1.76 5.68 4.36
CA CYS A 62 1.52 5.65 2.92
C CYS A 62 0.80 4.37 2.52
N CYS A 63 0.27 4.34 1.30
CA CYS A 63 -0.27 3.11 0.73
C CYS A 63 0.56 2.65 -0.46
N LEU A 64 0.65 1.34 -0.61
CA LEU A 64 1.35 0.65 -1.67
C LEU A 64 0.37 -0.19 -2.48
N THR A 65 0.51 -0.16 -3.80
CA THR A 65 -0.29 -0.96 -4.73
C THR A 65 0.56 -2.05 -5.37
N PHE A 66 0.04 -3.27 -5.43
CA PHE A 66 0.74 -4.42 -6.01
C PHE A 66 0.43 -4.60 -7.49
N LYS A 67 1.46 -4.83 -8.30
CA LYS A 67 1.29 -5.25 -9.70
C LYS A 67 1.52 -6.75 -9.84
N PRO A 68 0.77 -7.44 -10.72
CA PRO A 68 1.12 -8.79 -11.13
C PRO A 68 2.55 -8.81 -11.69
N LYS A 69 3.31 -9.87 -11.42
CA LYS A 69 4.57 -10.14 -12.14
C LYS A 69 4.21 -10.42 -13.61
N GLU A 70 4.88 -9.73 -14.54
CA GLU A 70 4.77 -9.96 -15.99
C GLU A 70 5.55 -11.19 -16.43
#